data_AF-A0A7L2IT73-F1
#
_entry.id   AF-A0A7L2IT73-F1
#
_cell.length_a   1.000
_cell.length_b   1.000
_cell.length_c   1.000
_cell.angle_alpha   90.00
_cell.angle_beta   90.00
_cell.angle_gamma   90.00
#
_symmetry.space_group_name_H-M   'P 1'
#
loop_
_entity.id
_entity.type
_entity.pdbx_description
1 polymer ?
#
loop_
_entity_poly.entity_id
_entity_poly.type
_entity_poly.pdbx_seq_one_letter_code
_entity_poly.pdbx_strand_id
1 'polypeptide(L)'
;QALELGVPTMRPGEVSFFLAAFPYGYGRPGSRRCSRREPDVPPEAPLLFEVTLLEVRDDPEAQPLSPAARLCLGSQRRERGNFHFARGDFEAALGSYRLALRALDGPSTAPPGPEEEEELREQRIKCLNNCAAAELKLERTDEALASCEAVLRISPDNGRALLRRGQLLAQQGRDEEAAVDLRRALELDPANKV
;
A
#
# COMPACT_ATOMS: atom_id res chain seq x y z
N GLN A 1 7.97 8.48 9.52
CA GLN A 1 9.36 8.03 9.75
C GLN A 1 9.88 8.43 11.14
N ALA A 2 9.84 9.70 11.56
CA ALA A 2 10.37 10.12 12.87
C ALA A 2 9.82 9.30 14.05
N LEU A 3 8.50 9.15 14.12
CA LEU A 3 7.86 8.36 15.18
C LEU A 3 8.19 6.86 15.11
N GLU A 4 8.40 6.31 13.91
CA GLU A 4 8.77 4.90 13.74
C GLU A 4 10.18 4.60 14.26
N LEU A 5 11.05 5.61 14.27
CA LEU A 5 12.41 5.50 14.81
C LEU A 5 12.47 5.82 16.30
N GLY A 6 11.67 6.80 16.76
CA GLY A 6 11.68 7.27 18.14
C GLY A 6 10.83 6.42 19.11
N VAL A 7 9.64 5.97 18.70
CA VAL A 7 8.75 5.21 19.59
C VAL A 7 9.38 3.90 20.09
N PRO A 8 10.14 3.12 19.29
CA PRO A 8 10.81 1.91 19.79
C PRO A 8 11.84 2.15 20.90
N THR A 9 12.30 3.39 21.11
CA THR A 9 13.24 3.72 22.19
C THR A 9 12.54 4.12 23.50
N MET A 10 11.20 4.26 23.48
CA MET A 10 10.40 4.67 24.65
C MET A 10 10.00 3.48 25.52
N ARG A 11 9.67 3.75 26.79
CA ARG A 11 9.02 2.82 27.71
C ARG A 11 7.50 3.08 27.80
N PRO A 12 6.66 2.06 28.05
CA PRO A 12 5.24 2.28 28.32
C PRO A 12 5.03 3.26 29.49
N GLY A 13 4.15 4.23 29.30
CA GLY A 13 3.88 5.35 30.21
C GLY A 13 4.84 6.54 30.08
N GLU A 14 5.90 6.44 29.28
CA GLU A 14 6.87 7.52 29.07
C GLU A 14 6.28 8.66 28.20
N VAL A 15 6.61 9.89 28.58
CA VAL A 15 6.42 11.09 27.75
C VAL A 15 7.78 11.53 27.22
N SER A 16 7.93 11.56 25.89
CA SER A 16 9.20 11.95 25.24
C SER A 16 8.94 13.01 24.18
N PHE A 17 9.93 13.88 23.98
CA PHE A 17 9.92 14.91 22.95
C PHE A 17 10.86 14.52 21.80
N PHE A 18 10.34 14.42 20.58
CA PHE A 18 11.14 14.14 19.38
C PHE A 18 11.24 15.37 18.49
N LEU A 19 12.46 15.89 18.34
CA LEU A 19 12.75 16.90 17.32
C LEU A 19 13.11 16.21 16.01
N ALA A 20 12.20 16.27 15.05
CA ALA A 20 12.34 15.67 13.73
C ALA A 20 12.71 16.73 12.69
N ALA A 21 13.85 16.55 12.03
CA ALA A 21 14.15 17.29 10.81
C ALA A 21 13.12 16.96 9.73
N PHE A 22 12.90 17.89 8.79
CA PHE A 22 11.85 17.77 7.78
C PHE A 22 11.86 16.46 6.97
N PRO A 23 12.99 15.81 6.63
CA PRO A 23 12.98 14.55 5.90
C PRO A 23 12.28 13.41 6.67
N TYR A 24 12.28 13.47 8.00
CA TYR A 24 11.65 12.46 8.86
C TYR A 24 10.20 12.80 9.24
N GLY A 25 9.77 14.04 8.95
CA GLY A 25 8.40 14.55 9.14
C GLY A 25 7.57 14.44 7.85
N TYR A 26 7.07 15.58 7.36
CA TYR A 26 6.30 15.68 6.11
C TYR A 26 7.17 16.07 4.90
N GLY A 27 8.49 15.97 4.99
CA GLY A 27 9.40 16.11 3.85
C GLY A 27 9.30 17.46 3.12
N ARG A 28 9.80 17.45 1.88
CA ARG A 28 9.74 18.61 0.98
C ARG A 28 8.32 19.07 0.64
N PRO A 29 7.32 18.20 0.39
CA PRO A 29 6.00 18.68 0.01
C PRO A 29 5.19 19.24 1.20
N GLY A 30 5.59 18.97 2.45
CA GLY A 30 4.78 19.28 3.62
C GLY A 30 3.50 18.45 3.65
N SER A 31 2.48 18.93 4.36
CA SER A 31 1.11 18.40 4.32
C SER A 31 0.16 19.57 4.19
N ARG A 32 -0.70 19.55 3.18
CA ARG A 32 -1.84 20.46 3.12
C ARG A 32 -3.03 19.73 3.73
N ARG A 33 -3.88 20.45 4.44
CA ARG A 33 -5.08 19.92 5.09
C ARG A 33 -6.03 19.27 4.06
N CYS A 34 -5.82 18.00 3.74
CA CYS A 34 -6.66 17.24 2.82
C CYS A 34 -7.79 16.51 3.56
N SER A 35 -7.64 16.31 4.87
CA SER A 35 -8.67 15.69 5.72
C SER A 35 -8.68 16.28 7.13
N ARG A 36 -9.73 15.96 7.89
CA ARG A 36 -9.92 16.41 9.28
C ARG A 36 -8.81 15.93 10.24
N ARG A 37 -8.06 14.90 9.86
CA ARG A 37 -7.01 14.25 10.68
C ARG A 37 -5.60 14.73 10.35
N GLU A 38 -5.40 15.48 9.27
CA GLU A 38 -4.08 15.90 8.82
C GLU A 38 -3.78 17.34 9.25
N PRO A 39 -2.64 17.59 9.92
CA PRO A 39 -2.20 18.93 10.24
C PRO A 39 -1.70 19.63 8.96
N ASP A 40 -1.96 20.93 8.87
CA ASP A 40 -1.40 21.76 7.81
C ASP A 40 0.06 22.07 8.17
N VAL A 41 0.99 21.40 7.50
CA VAL A 41 2.43 21.47 7.75
C VAL A 41 3.14 22.04 6.53
N PRO A 42 3.85 23.17 6.67
CA PRO A 42 4.59 23.76 5.56
C PRO A 42 5.62 22.80 4.95
N PRO A 43 5.96 22.99 3.66
CA PRO A 43 7.14 22.39 3.04
C PRO A 43 8.39 22.53 3.90
N GLU A 44 9.16 21.43 4.03
CA GLU A 44 10.46 21.42 4.71
C GLU A 44 10.42 21.87 6.19
N ALA A 45 9.26 21.81 6.84
CA ALA A 45 9.13 22.17 8.24
C ALA A 45 9.70 21.09 9.17
N PRO A 46 10.58 21.45 10.14
CA PRO A 46 10.90 20.56 11.24
C PRO A 46 9.70 20.43 12.18
N LEU A 47 9.58 19.29 12.86
CA LEU A 47 8.49 19.02 13.79
C LEU A 47 9.03 18.70 15.18
N LEU A 48 8.33 19.20 16.20
CA LEU A 48 8.49 18.75 17.57
C LEU A 48 7.27 17.92 17.93
N PHE A 49 7.48 16.63 18.17
CA PHE A 49 6.43 15.74 18.65
C PHE A 49 6.52 15.61 20.17
N GLU A 50 5.40 15.83 20.85
CA GLU A 50 5.18 15.36 22.21
C GLU A 50 4.47 14.01 22.12
N VAL A 51 5.13 12.94 22.55
CA VAL A 51 4.62 11.57 22.41
C VAL A 51 4.49 10.96 23.79
N THR A 52 3.30 10.46 24.09
CA THR A 52 3.07 9.60 25.26
C THR A 52 2.86 8.18 24.76
N LEU A 53 3.74 7.25 25.14
CA LEU A 53 3.58 5.84 24.78
C LEU A 53 2.63 5.18 25.77
N LEU A 54 1.36 5.02 25.38
CA LEU A 54 0.34 4.48 26.29
C LEU A 54 0.51 2.97 26.54
N GLU A 55 0.67 2.19 25.49
CA GLU A 55 0.71 0.73 25.55
C GLU A 55 1.53 0.19 24.38
N VAL A 56 2.26 -0.90 24.61
CA VAL A 56 2.92 -1.69 23.57
C VAL A 56 2.25 -3.05 23.58
N ARG A 57 1.73 -3.47 22.42
CA ARG A 57 1.17 -4.80 22.21
C ARG A 57 2.09 -5.57 21.31
N ASP A 58 2.19 -6.87 21.54
CA ASP A 58 2.84 -7.77 20.59
C ASP A 58 2.14 -7.66 19.23
N ASP A 59 2.92 -7.83 18.16
CA ASP A 59 2.41 -7.71 16.81
C ASP A 59 1.23 -8.67 16.62
N PRO A 60 0.02 -8.17 16.31
CA PRO A 60 -1.11 -9.03 16.03
C PRO A 60 -0.81 -10.02 14.89
N GLU A 61 0.21 -9.79 14.05
CA GLU A 61 0.68 -10.74 13.03
C GLU A 61 1.18 -12.08 13.60
N ALA A 62 1.63 -12.13 14.86
CA ALA A 62 2.07 -13.37 15.50
C ALA A 62 0.91 -14.25 15.96
N GLN A 63 -0.31 -13.69 16.02
CA GLN A 63 -1.51 -14.40 16.44
C GLN A 63 -2.49 -14.50 15.27
N PRO A 64 -3.24 -15.61 15.15
CA PRO A 64 -4.32 -15.66 14.18
C PRO A 64 -5.32 -14.52 14.45
N LEU A 65 -5.74 -13.83 13.40
CA LEU A 65 -6.72 -12.74 13.46
C LEU A 65 -8.07 -13.20 12.93
N SER A 66 -9.17 -12.61 13.40
CA SER A 66 -10.47 -12.88 12.77
C SER A 66 -10.49 -12.35 11.34
N PRO A 67 -11.32 -12.92 10.43
CA PRO A 67 -11.47 -12.41 9.06
C PRO A 67 -11.75 -10.89 9.00
N ALA A 68 -12.67 -10.40 9.83
CA ALA A 68 -12.97 -8.97 9.95
C ALA A 68 -11.77 -8.13 10.41
N ALA A 69 -10.96 -8.63 11.36
CA ALA A 69 -9.75 -7.95 11.81
C ALA A 69 -8.67 -7.89 10.72
N ARG A 70 -8.52 -8.97 9.93
CA ARG A 70 -7.61 -9.02 8.77
C ARG A 70 -8.00 -8.00 7.71
N LEU A 71 -9.29 -7.91 7.39
CA LEU A 71 -9.84 -6.91 6.47
C LEU A 71 -9.58 -5.47 6.95
N CYS A 72 -9.88 -5.20 8.21
CA CYS A 72 -9.67 -3.88 8.81
C CYS A 72 -8.18 -3.47 8.77
N LEU A 73 -7.30 -4.36 9.24
CA LEU A 73 -5.85 -4.12 9.26
C LEU A 73 -5.26 -3.97 7.86
N GLY A 74 -5.68 -4.83 6.93
CA GLY A 74 -5.28 -4.74 5.52
C GLY A 74 -5.70 -3.41 4.90
N SER A 75 -6.96 -2.98 5.09
CA SER A 75 -7.45 -1.71 4.57
C SER A 75 -6.71 -0.50 5.18
N GLN A 76 -6.47 -0.50 6.49
CA GLN A 76 -5.72 0.56 7.16
C GLN A 76 -4.30 0.71 6.60
N ARG A 77 -3.61 -0.41 6.39
CA ARG A 77 -2.25 -0.41 5.81
C ARG A 77 -2.25 0.00 4.34
N ARG A 78 -3.27 -0.39 3.58
CA ARG A 78 -3.47 0.05 2.18
C ARG A 78 -3.69 1.56 2.10
N GLU A 79 -4.53 2.13 2.96
CA GLU A 79 -4.76 3.58 3.02
C GLU A 79 -3.49 4.35 3.39
N ARG A 80 -2.69 3.81 4.31
CA ARG A 80 -1.36 4.36 4.62
C ARG A 80 -0.42 4.32 3.40
N GLY A 81 -0.46 3.23 2.63
CA GLY A 81 0.28 3.15 1.37
C GLY A 81 -0.19 4.19 0.35
N ASN A 82 -1.51 4.40 0.22
CA ASN A 82 -2.07 5.42 -0.66
C ASN A 82 -1.59 6.83 -0.26
N PHE A 83 -1.52 7.09 1.04
CA PHE A 83 -1.02 8.35 1.58
C PHE A 83 0.44 8.61 1.15
N HIS A 84 1.32 7.62 1.30
CA HIS A 84 2.71 7.74 0.83
C HIS A 84 2.80 7.86 -0.70
N PHE A 85 1.97 7.11 -1.44
CA PHE A 85 1.95 7.13 -2.90
C PHE A 85 1.57 8.50 -3.45
N ALA A 86 0.57 9.16 -2.86
CA ALA A 86 0.13 10.49 -3.26
C ALA A 86 1.21 11.58 -3.11
N ARG A 87 2.25 11.31 -2.30
CA ARG A 87 3.36 12.23 -2.01
C ARG A 87 4.61 11.93 -2.83
N GLY A 88 4.58 10.88 -3.65
CA GLY A 88 5.75 10.40 -4.40
C GLY A 88 6.71 9.53 -3.60
N ASP A 89 6.39 9.21 -2.34
CA ASP A 89 7.19 8.36 -1.47
C ASP A 89 6.92 6.87 -1.78
N PHE A 90 7.26 6.43 -3.00
CA PHE A 90 6.85 5.12 -3.52
C PHE A 90 7.42 3.93 -2.75
N GLU A 91 8.61 4.05 -2.15
CA GLU A 91 9.18 2.99 -1.28
C GLU A 91 8.36 2.78 -0.01
N ALA A 92 8.01 3.86 0.68
CA ALA A 92 7.17 3.79 1.88
C ALA A 92 5.75 3.29 1.54
N ALA A 93 5.24 3.67 0.36
CA ALA A 93 3.98 3.17 -0.16
C ALA A 93 4.03 1.66 -0.37
N LEU A 94 5.06 1.16 -1.07
CA LEU A 94 5.25 -0.25 -1.35
C LEU A 94 5.41 -1.08 -0.07
N GLY A 95 6.20 -0.59 0.90
CA GLY A 95 6.31 -1.22 2.22
C GLY A 95 4.95 -1.35 2.91
N SER A 96 4.13 -0.30 2.89
CA SER A 96 2.79 -0.31 3.47
C SER A 96 1.84 -1.29 2.76
N TYR A 97 1.87 -1.36 1.42
CA TYR A 97 1.05 -2.32 0.67
C TYR A 97 1.48 -3.77 0.91
N ARG A 98 2.79 -4.04 1.05
CA ARG A 98 3.30 -5.38 1.41
C ARG A 98 2.83 -5.80 2.80
N LEU A 99 2.84 -4.88 3.77
CA LEU A 99 2.26 -5.13 5.09
C LEU A 99 0.73 -5.35 5.01
N ALA A 100 0.02 -4.64 4.12
CA ALA A 100 -1.41 -4.87 3.90
C ALA A 100 -1.66 -6.29 3.38
N LEU A 101 -0.88 -6.75 2.39
CA LEU A 101 -0.98 -8.12 1.86
C LEU A 101 -0.68 -9.17 2.92
N ARG A 102 0.33 -8.96 3.77
CA ARG A 102 0.61 -9.86 4.91
C ARG A 102 -0.56 -9.97 5.87
N ALA A 103 -1.25 -8.86 6.16
CA ALA A 103 -2.44 -8.89 7.02
C ALA A 103 -3.59 -9.67 6.36
N LEU A 104 -3.81 -9.46 5.05
CA LEU A 104 -4.86 -10.13 4.30
C LEU A 104 -4.57 -11.63 4.13
N ASP A 105 -3.32 -12.03 3.93
CA ASP A 105 -2.90 -13.43 3.73
C ASP A 105 -2.54 -14.14 5.05
N GLY A 106 -2.56 -13.42 6.18
CA GLY A 106 -2.18 -13.93 7.50
C GLY A 106 -3.11 -15.04 8.04
N PRO A 107 -2.69 -15.73 9.11
CA PRO A 107 -3.47 -16.79 9.73
C PRO A 107 -4.81 -16.27 10.28
N SER A 108 -5.86 -17.08 10.11
CA SER A 108 -7.22 -16.74 10.55
C SER A 108 -7.60 -17.51 11.82
N THR A 109 -8.33 -16.88 12.75
CA THR A 109 -8.88 -17.58 13.94
C THR A 109 -10.01 -18.53 13.58
N ALA A 110 -10.70 -18.26 12.48
CA ALA A 110 -11.82 -19.03 11.97
C ALA A 110 -11.82 -18.97 10.43
N PRO A 111 -12.39 -19.98 9.73
CA PRO A 111 -12.60 -19.87 8.30
C PRO A 111 -13.53 -18.69 8.01
N PRO A 112 -13.19 -17.82 7.05
CA PRO A 112 -14.05 -16.72 6.63
C PRO A 112 -15.35 -17.24 6.01
N GLY A 113 -16.44 -16.49 6.19
CA GLY A 113 -17.67 -16.71 5.44
C GLY A 113 -17.50 -16.40 3.94
N PRO A 114 -18.44 -16.80 3.08
CA PRO A 114 -18.34 -16.55 1.64
C PRO A 114 -18.25 -15.06 1.28
N GLU A 115 -18.96 -14.19 2.01
CA GLU A 115 -18.91 -12.74 1.82
C GLU A 115 -17.55 -12.15 2.25
N GLU A 116 -17.00 -12.64 3.37
CA GLU A 116 -15.69 -12.20 3.87
C GLU A 116 -14.55 -12.68 2.97
N GLU A 117 -14.65 -13.89 2.43
CA GLU A 117 -13.67 -14.46 1.48
C GLU A 117 -13.63 -13.62 0.19
N GLU A 118 -14.79 -13.22 -0.33
CA GLU A 118 -14.85 -12.36 -1.52
C GLU A 118 -14.31 -10.96 -1.23
N GLU A 119 -14.63 -10.36 -0.08
CA GLU A 119 -14.06 -9.07 0.29
C GLU A 119 -12.53 -9.15 0.49
N LEU A 120 -12.02 -10.23 1.11
CA LEU A 120 -10.58 -10.47 1.25
C LEU A 120 -9.92 -10.56 -0.15
N ARG A 121 -10.56 -11.28 -1.08
CA ARG A 121 -10.11 -11.40 -2.47
C ARG A 121 -10.07 -10.03 -3.16
N GLU A 122 -11.13 -9.23 -3.03
CA GLU A 122 -11.18 -7.88 -3.58
C GLU A 122 -10.10 -6.96 -3.02
N GLN A 123 -9.94 -6.95 -1.69
CA GLN A 123 -8.91 -6.12 -1.03
C GLN A 123 -7.51 -6.54 -1.44
N ARG A 124 -7.28 -7.85 -1.64
CA ARG A 124 -6.01 -8.38 -2.15
C ARG A 124 -5.73 -7.89 -3.57
N ILE A 125 -6.72 -7.93 -4.47
CA ILE A 125 -6.60 -7.39 -5.83
C ILE A 125 -6.26 -5.89 -5.79
N LYS A 126 -6.97 -5.11 -4.95
CA LYS A 126 -6.73 -3.66 -4.79
C LYS A 126 -5.30 -3.39 -4.29
N CYS A 127 -4.81 -4.16 -3.31
CA CYS A 127 -3.44 -4.03 -2.78
C CYS A 127 -2.37 -4.39 -3.82
N LEU A 128 -2.51 -5.52 -4.52
CA LEU A 128 -1.54 -5.96 -5.54
C LEU A 128 -1.47 -4.96 -6.71
N ASN A 129 -2.61 -4.43 -7.15
CA ASN A 129 -2.65 -3.35 -8.14
C ASN A 129 -1.90 -2.11 -7.63
N ASN A 130 -2.00 -1.77 -6.35
CA ASN A 130 -1.26 -0.65 -5.78
C ASN A 130 0.25 -0.94 -5.67
N CYS A 131 0.66 -2.17 -5.34
CA CYS A 131 2.06 -2.60 -5.40
C CYS A 131 2.64 -2.42 -6.80
N ALA A 132 1.96 -2.95 -7.84
CA ALA A 132 2.38 -2.79 -9.22
C ALA A 132 2.52 -1.32 -9.62
N ALA A 133 1.67 -0.43 -9.08
CA ALA A 133 1.73 1.00 -9.36
C ALA A 133 3.01 1.63 -8.78
N ALA A 134 3.33 1.28 -7.54
CA ALA A 134 4.50 1.77 -6.83
C ALA A 134 5.78 1.19 -7.44
N GLU A 135 5.80 -0.09 -7.79
CA GLU A 135 6.92 -0.78 -8.43
C GLU A 135 7.24 -0.16 -9.80
N LEU A 136 6.21 0.16 -10.60
CA LEU A 136 6.38 0.91 -11.86
C LEU A 136 7.01 2.29 -11.66
N LYS A 137 6.60 3.01 -10.61
CA LYS A 137 7.17 4.33 -10.28
C LYS A 137 8.59 4.26 -9.75
N LEU A 138 9.00 3.09 -9.25
CA LEU A 138 10.35 2.78 -8.79
C LEU A 138 11.20 2.09 -9.87
N GLU A 139 10.69 1.95 -11.10
CA GLU A 139 11.38 1.25 -12.20
C GLU A 139 11.74 -0.22 -11.88
N ARG A 140 11.00 -0.84 -10.95
CA ARG A 140 11.14 -2.26 -10.57
C ARG A 140 10.30 -3.15 -11.48
N THR A 141 10.72 -3.25 -12.75
CA THR A 141 9.95 -3.90 -13.82
C THR A 141 9.54 -5.34 -13.50
N ASP A 142 10.47 -6.18 -13.03
CA ASP A 142 10.19 -7.61 -12.77
C ASP A 142 9.22 -7.79 -11.59
N GLU A 143 9.36 -6.99 -10.54
CA GLU A 143 8.44 -7.00 -9.40
C GLU A 143 7.04 -6.53 -9.83
N ALA A 144 6.96 -5.48 -10.65
CA ALA A 144 5.70 -4.98 -11.18
C ALA A 144 4.98 -6.04 -12.05
N LEU A 145 5.71 -6.78 -12.89
CA LEU A 145 5.17 -7.89 -13.66
C LEU A 145 4.60 -8.98 -12.75
N ALA A 146 5.36 -9.40 -11.73
CA ALA A 146 4.92 -10.43 -10.78
C ALA A 146 3.65 -9.99 -10.01
N SER A 147 3.58 -8.72 -9.61
CA SER A 147 2.39 -8.14 -8.99
C SER A 147 1.19 -8.14 -9.95
N CYS A 148 1.38 -7.77 -11.22
CA CYS A 148 0.30 -7.84 -12.23
C CYS A 148 -0.17 -9.27 -12.46
N GLU A 149 0.74 -10.24 -12.60
CA GLU A 149 0.41 -11.66 -12.75
C GLU A 149 -0.32 -12.21 -11.54
N ALA A 150 0.04 -11.78 -10.33
CA ALA A 150 -0.68 -12.15 -9.11
C ALA A 150 -2.13 -11.64 -9.13
N VAL A 151 -2.38 -10.41 -9.61
CA VAL A 151 -3.74 -9.92 -9.83
C VAL A 151 -4.47 -10.78 -10.84
N LEU A 152 -3.86 -11.06 -12.00
CA LEU A 152 -4.51 -11.77 -13.10
C LEU A 152 -4.82 -13.24 -12.80
N ARG A 153 -4.05 -13.88 -11.89
CA ARG A 153 -4.41 -15.21 -11.36
C ARG A 153 -5.70 -15.19 -10.54
N ILE A 154 -5.99 -14.07 -9.87
CA ILE A 154 -7.19 -13.91 -9.03
C ILE A 154 -8.35 -13.35 -9.85
N SER A 155 -8.09 -12.38 -10.73
CA SER A 155 -9.07 -11.70 -11.57
C SER A 155 -8.48 -11.54 -12.97
N PRO A 156 -8.68 -12.53 -13.86
CA PRO A 156 -8.11 -12.53 -15.21
C PRO A 156 -8.54 -11.34 -16.06
N ASP A 157 -9.75 -10.82 -15.82
CA ASP A 157 -10.31 -9.66 -16.50
C ASP A 157 -10.07 -8.34 -15.74
N ASN A 158 -8.99 -8.25 -14.95
CA ASN A 158 -8.62 -6.99 -14.31
C ASN A 158 -7.95 -6.04 -15.31
N GLY A 159 -8.72 -5.11 -15.87
CA GLY A 159 -8.23 -4.17 -16.89
C GLY A 159 -7.00 -3.36 -16.48
N ARG A 160 -6.86 -2.97 -15.20
CA ARG A 160 -5.69 -2.24 -14.70
C ARG A 160 -4.42 -3.08 -14.73
N ALA A 161 -4.50 -4.35 -14.33
CA ALA A 161 -3.36 -5.25 -14.34
C ALA A 161 -2.97 -5.65 -15.77
N LEU A 162 -3.95 -5.92 -16.64
CA LEU A 162 -3.70 -6.18 -18.07
C LEU A 162 -3.01 -5.00 -18.75
N LEU A 163 -3.51 -3.78 -18.54
CA LEU A 163 -2.91 -2.57 -19.12
C LEU A 163 -1.44 -2.43 -18.71
N ARG A 164 -1.15 -2.59 -17.42
CA ARG A 164 0.21 -2.43 -16.88
C ARG A 164 1.14 -3.55 -17.32
N ARG A 165 0.68 -4.80 -17.31
CA ARG A 165 1.48 -5.93 -17.79
C ARG A 165 1.78 -5.77 -19.28
N GLY A 166 0.79 -5.38 -20.09
CA GLY A 166 0.98 -5.11 -21.51
C GLY A 166 2.01 -4.00 -21.78
N GLN A 167 1.96 -2.90 -21.02
CA GLN A 167 2.96 -1.83 -21.10
C GLN A 167 4.37 -2.31 -20.75
N LEU A 168 4.51 -3.12 -19.69
CA LEU A 168 5.80 -3.69 -19.27
C LEU A 168 6.36 -4.69 -20.28
N LEU A 169 5.49 -5.54 -20.85
CA LEU A 169 5.88 -6.50 -21.89
C LEU A 169 6.37 -5.79 -23.15
N ALA A 170 5.70 -4.70 -23.57
CA ALA A 170 6.14 -3.88 -24.70
C ALA A 170 7.52 -3.25 -24.44
N GLN A 171 7.77 -2.78 -23.22
CA GLN A 171 9.10 -2.26 -22.83
C GLN A 171 10.20 -3.35 -22.89
N GLN A 172 9.84 -4.61 -22.67
CA GLN A 172 10.73 -5.76 -22.80
C GLN A 172 10.85 -6.29 -24.25
N GLY A 173 10.19 -5.68 -25.23
CA GLY A 173 10.16 -6.13 -26.62
C GLY A 173 9.28 -7.36 -26.88
N ARG A 174 8.39 -7.72 -25.95
CA ARG A 174 7.43 -8.83 -26.07
C ARG A 174 6.12 -8.33 -26.65
N ASP A 175 6.19 -7.77 -27.86
CA ASP A 175 5.10 -6.99 -28.47
C ASP A 175 3.84 -7.82 -28.74
N GLU A 176 3.98 -9.10 -29.11
CA GLU A 176 2.83 -9.97 -29.38
C GLU A 176 1.99 -10.20 -28.12
N GLU A 177 2.63 -10.51 -27.00
CA GLU A 177 1.97 -10.73 -25.70
C GLU A 177 1.40 -9.42 -25.16
N ALA A 178 2.14 -8.32 -25.30
CA ALA A 178 1.65 -6.98 -24.95
C ALA A 178 0.38 -6.62 -25.73
N ALA A 179 0.33 -6.90 -27.03
CA ALA A 179 -0.83 -6.61 -27.86
C ALA A 179 -2.08 -7.40 -27.44
N VAL A 180 -1.91 -8.64 -26.97
CA VAL A 180 -3.04 -9.44 -26.43
C VAL A 180 -3.59 -8.78 -25.17
N ASP A 181 -2.73 -8.44 -24.21
CA ASP A 181 -3.13 -7.83 -22.94
C ASP A 181 -3.78 -6.46 -23.13
N LEU A 182 -3.18 -5.61 -23.97
CA LEU A 182 -3.68 -4.25 -24.23
C LEU A 182 -5.03 -4.28 -24.94
N ARG A 183 -5.23 -5.19 -25.91
CA ARG A 183 -6.54 -5.37 -26.55
C ARG A 183 -7.59 -5.81 -25.54
N ARG A 184 -7.28 -6.79 -24.70
CA ARG A 184 -8.22 -7.27 -23.68
C ARG A 184 -8.55 -6.18 -22.65
N ALA A 185 -7.56 -5.39 -22.24
CA ALA A 185 -7.78 -4.24 -21.35
C ALA A 185 -8.73 -3.20 -21.97
N LEU A 186 -8.58 -2.92 -23.28
CA LEU A 186 -9.45 -1.99 -24.02
C LEU A 186 -10.89 -2.51 -24.20
N GLU A 187 -11.07 -3.82 -24.35
CA GLU A 187 -12.42 -4.42 -24.40
C GLU A 187 -13.16 -4.28 -23.07
N LEU A 188 -12.43 -4.41 -21.95
CA LEU A 188 -12.99 -4.37 -20.60
C LEU A 188 -13.28 -2.95 -20.11
N ASP A 189 -12.48 -1.97 -20.56
CA ASP A 189 -12.74 -0.54 -20.30
C ASP A 189 -12.53 0.28 -21.58
N PRO A 190 -13.58 0.40 -22.43
CA PRO A 190 -13.52 1.16 -23.67
C PRO A 190 -13.33 2.67 -23.48
N ALA A 191 -13.51 3.18 -22.25
CA ALA A 191 -13.33 4.58 -21.90
C ALA A 191 -11.86 4.94 -21.63
N ASN A 192 -11.00 3.95 -21.39
CA ASN A 192 -9.57 4.13 -21.17
C ASN A 192 -8.78 4.30 -22.48
N LYS A 193 -9.41 4.90 -23.50
CA LYS A 193 -8.75 5.31 -24.74
C LYS A 193 -7.79 6.45 -24.40
N VAL A 194 -6.50 6.17 -24.65
CA VAL A 194 -5.36 7.10 -24.56
C VAL A 194 -5.68 8.47 -25.14
#